data_AF-A0A968M4F7-F1
#
_entry.id   AF-A0A968M4F7-F1
#
_cell.length_a   1.000
_cell.length_b   1.000
_cell.length_c   1.000
_cell.angle_alpha   90.00
_cell.angle_beta   90.00
_cell.angle_gamma   90.00
#
_symmetry.space_group_name_H-M   'P 1'
#
loop_
_entity.id
_entity.type
_entity.pdbx_description
1 polymer ?
#
loop_
_entity_poly.entity_id
_entity_poly.type
_entity_poly.pdbx_seq_one_letter_code
_entity_poly.pdbx_strand_id
1 'polypeptide(L)' 'MADLTQLTGHYALSWLPWIMIPLIFYILPFPIFAIIFLWIEKEASSEEP' A
#
# COMPACT_ATOMS: atom_id res chain seq x y z
N MET A 1 30.65 11.93 5.56
CA MET A 1 30.08 12.60 4.37
C MET A 1 28.83 11.83 4.01
N ALA A 2 27.69 12.49 3.82
CA ALA A 2 26.47 11.81 3.38
C ALA A 2 26.62 11.39 1.92
N ASP A 3 26.19 10.17 1.58
CA ASP A 3 26.06 9.76 0.19
C ASP A 3 24.84 10.47 -0.41
N LEU A 4 25.09 11.31 -1.43
CA LEU A 4 24.07 12.15 -2.09
C LEU A 4 23.39 11.45 -3.28
N THR A 5 23.87 10.28 -3.66
CA THR A 5 23.41 9.60 -4.88
C THR A 5 22.29 8.60 -4.62
N GLN A 6 22.03 8.26 -3.34
CA GLN A 6 21.12 7.19 -2.96
C GLN A 6 20.23 7.60 -1.77
N LEU A 7 19.03 7.01 -1.71
CA LEU A 7 18.15 7.15 -0.54
C LEU A 7 18.63 6.23 0.58
N THR A 8 19.35 6.81 1.54
CA THR A 8 19.84 6.12 2.74
C THR A 8 19.26 6.75 4.00
N GLY A 9 19.32 6.04 5.14
CA GLY A 9 18.81 6.53 6.43
C GLY A 9 19.79 6.26 7.57
N HIS A 10 20.11 7.31 8.34
CA HIS A 10 20.91 7.25 9.57
C HIS A 10 20.04 7.10 10.84
N TYR A 11 18.92 6.37 10.72
CA TYR A 11 18.03 6.04 11.83
C TYR A 11 17.93 4.51 11.98
N ALA A 12 17.50 4.04 13.15
CA ALA A 12 17.32 2.61 13.40
C ALA A 12 16.31 2.00 12.42
N LEU A 13 16.60 0.80 11.92
CA LEU A 13 15.76 0.10 10.93
C LEU A 13 15.55 0.89 9.62
N SER A 14 16.59 1.54 9.09
CA SER A 14 16.52 2.31 7.84
C SER A 14 16.18 1.50 6.57
N TRP A 15 16.17 0.17 6.66
CA TRP A 15 15.62 -0.71 5.62
C TRP A 15 14.08 -0.73 5.58
N LEU A 16 13.41 -0.26 6.64
CA LEU A 16 11.96 -0.36 6.77
C LEU A 16 11.22 0.46 5.69
N PRO A 17 11.61 1.70 5.36
CA PRO A 17 10.94 2.44 4.28
C PRO A 17 11.15 1.82 2.90
N TRP A 18 12.27 1.12 2.68
CA TRP A 18 12.53 0.42 1.42
C TRP A 18 11.48 -0.64 1.12
N ILE A 19 10.88 -1.29 2.13
CA ILE A 19 9.80 -2.26 1.93
C ILE A 19 8.41 -1.67 2.22
N MET A 20 8.27 -0.85 3.27
CA MET A 20 6.97 -0.34 3.71
C MET A 20 6.37 0.66 2.73
N ILE A 21 7.19 1.50 2.09
CA ILE A 21 6.70 2.46 1.10
C ILE A 21 6.16 1.71 -0.13
N PRO A 22 6.90 0.78 -0.76
CA PRO A 22 6.33 -0.09 -1.78
C PRO A 22 5.05 -0.81 -1.37
N LEU A 23 5.10 -1.44 -0.19
CA LEU A 23 4.02 -2.27 0.29
C LEU A 23 2.72 -1.47 0.44
N ILE A 24 2.78 -0.31 1.09
CA ILE A 24 1.58 0.49 1.37
C ILE A 24 1.10 1.27 0.14
N PHE A 25 2.00 1.82 -0.67
CA PHE A 25 1.60 2.77 -1.71
C PHE A 25 1.26 2.16 -3.06
N TYR A 26 1.75 0.96 -3.38
CA TYR A 26 1.46 0.36 -4.68
C TYR A 26 1.30 -1.17 -4.70
N ILE A 27 1.58 -1.87 -3.60
CA ILE A 27 1.27 -3.31 -3.50
C ILE A 27 -0.10 -3.51 -2.85
N LEU A 28 -0.30 -3.04 -1.61
CA LEU A 28 -1.54 -3.20 -0.84
C LEU A 28 -2.76 -2.44 -1.38
N PRO A 29 -2.66 -1.30 -2.09
CA PRO A 29 -3.84 -0.62 -2.56
C PRO A 29 -4.67 -1.47 -3.52
N PHE A 30 -4.04 -2.32 -4.35
CA PHE A 30 -4.79 -3.16 -5.30
C PHE A 30 -5.63 -4.24 -4.60
N PRO A 31 -5.09 -5.04 -3.65
CA PRO A 31 -5.91 -5.91 -2.79
C PRO A 31 -6.99 -5.15 -2.03
N ILE A 32 -6.69 -3.98 -1.47
CA ILE A 32 -7.67 -3.20 -0.70
C ILE A 32 -8.81 -2.73 -1.60
N PHE A 33 -8.50 -2.18 -2.78
CA PHE A 33 -9.52 -1.77 -3.76
C PHE A 33 -10.34 -2.97 -4.25
N ALA A 34 -9.74 -4.13 -4.46
CA ALA A 34 -10.47 -5.33 -4.83
C ALA A 34 -11.45 -5.77 -3.74
N ILE A 35 -11.04 -5.77 -2.46
CA ILE A 35 -11.91 -6.12 -1.34
C ILE A 35 -13.08 -5.13 -1.23
N ILE A 36 -12.80 -3.83 -1.30
CA ILE A 36 -13.83 -2.78 -1.24
C ILE A 36 -14.80 -2.90 -2.42
N PHE A 37 -14.28 -3.12 -3.63
CA PHE A 37 -15.08 -3.29 -4.84
C PHE A 37 -16.04 -4.47 -4.71
N LEU A 38 -15.55 -5.65 -4.29
CA LEU A 38 -16.39 -6.82 -4.10
C LEU A 38 -17.46 -6.62 -3.01
N TRP A 39 -17.15 -5.84 -1.97
CA TRP A 39 -18.12 -5.50 -0.93
C TRP A 39 -19.23 -4.59 -1.46
N ILE A 40 -18.89 -3.54 -2.22
CA ILE A 40 -19.84 -2.61 -2.84
C ILE A 40 -20.77 -3.33 -3.81
N GLU A 41 -20.23 -4.14 -4.73
CA GLU A 41 -21.03 -4.88 -5.72
C GLU A 41 -21.97 -5.89 -5.08
N LYS A 42 -21.55 -6.52 -3.96
CA LYS A 42 -22.40 -7.43 -3.19
C LYS A 42 -23.61 -6.69 -2.60
N GLU A 43 -23.41 -5.50 -2.02
CA GLU A 43 -24.51 -4.72 -1.44
C GLU A 43 -25.47 -4.24 -2.53
N ALA A 44 -24.94 -3.71 -3.63
CA ALA A 44 -25.74 -3.29 -4.79
C ALA A 44 -26.62 -4.44 -5.32
N SER A 45 -26.07 -5.64 -5.46
CA SER A 45 -26.82 -6.83 -5.90
C SER A 45 -27.91 -7.28 -4.91
N SER A 46 -27.79 -6.96 -3.62
CA SER A 46 -28.78 -7.36 -2.60
C SER A 46 -29.95 -6.40 -2.47
N GLU A 47 -29.85 -5.20 -3.02
CA GLU A 47 -30.91 -4.18 -3.03
C GLU A 47 -31.77 -4.20 -4.31
N GLU A 48 -31.41 -5.02 -5.31
CA GLU A 48 -32.30 -5.30 -6.45
C GLU A 48 -33.50 -6.18 -6.00
N PRO A 49 -34.75 -5.78 -6.28
CA PRO A 49 -35.96 -6.48 -5.84
C PRO A 49 -36.22 -7.83 -6.53
#